data_AF-A0A9C9Z7C4-F1
#
_entry.id   AF-A0A9C9Z7C4-F1
#
_cell.length_a   1.000
_cell.length_b   1.000
_cell.length_c   1.000
_cell.angle_alpha   90.00
_cell.angle_beta   90.00
_cell.angle_gamma   90.00
#
_symmetry.space_group_name_H-M   'P 1'
#
loop_
_entity.id
_entity.type
_entity.pdbx_description
1 polymer ?
#
loop_
_entity_poly.entity_id
_entity_poly.type
_entity_poly.pdbx_seq_one_letter_code
_entity_poly.pdbx_strand_id
1 'polypeptide(L)'
;MFKHMREDVRCVFERDPAARNVFEVLTTYPGLHAVMAHRLSHALWGTGLKWLARFNSTLARWLTGIEIHPGARIGRRFFIDHGMGVVIGETAEIGDDCTLYHGVTLGGTSWDAGKRHPTLESDVVVGAGAKVLGPITLGKGSRVGSNAVVVKDVAAGKTVIGVPGRLVNKPTGDRETLRHATAKKIGFDAYGMTQDTADPVTHAINLMLDHIHAMDSKMNDMCKEIERLGGHMEALPLPDLDDCEIEEGGGRREASAQADKQSKNKGSNS
;
A
#
# COMPACT_ATOMS: atom_id res chain seq x y z
N MET A 1 29.70 -9.43 -8.84
CA MET A 1 28.50 -9.79 -9.65
C MET A 1 27.95 -11.18 -9.30
N PHE A 2 28.71 -12.27 -9.47
CA PHE A 2 28.21 -13.65 -9.22
C PHE A 2 27.76 -13.94 -7.78
N LYS A 3 28.41 -13.34 -6.76
CA LYS A 3 28.00 -13.48 -5.36
C LYS A 3 26.62 -12.85 -5.09
N HIS A 4 26.35 -11.68 -5.68
CA HIS A 4 25.04 -11.01 -5.57
C HIS A 4 23.94 -11.81 -6.26
N MET A 5 24.23 -12.42 -7.42
CA MET A 5 23.24 -13.23 -8.14
C MET A 5 22.80 -14.47 -7.33
N ARG A 6 23.72 -15.14 -6.62
CA ARG A 6 23.36 -16.26 -5.73
C ARG A 6 22.48 -15.81 -4.57
N GLU A 7 22.75 -14.64 -4.00
CA GLU A 7 21.95 -14.06 -2.91
C GLU A 7 20.57 -13.65 -3.39
N ASP A 8 20.48 -13.02 -4.58
CA ASP A 8 19.21 -12.59 -5.17
C ASP A 8 18.32 -13.81 -5.50
N VAL A 9 18.88 -14.89 -6.08
CA VAL A 9 18.14 -16.16 -6.31
C VAL A 9 17.68 -16.80 -5.00
N ARG A 10 18.54 -16.84 -3.98
CA ARG A 10 18.18 -17.41 -2.68
C ARG A 10 17.08 -16.61 -1.99
N CYS A 11 17.09 -15.28 -2.14
CA CYS A 11 16.05 -14.39 -1.63
C CYS A 11 14.67 -14.76 -2.20
N VAL A 12 14.58 -15.14 -3.48
CA VAL A 12 13.34 -15.61 -4.10
C VAL A 12 12.80 -16.85 -3.38
N PHE A 13 13.63 -17.86 -3.13
CA PHE A 13 13.20 -19.08 -2.41
C PHE A 13 12.78 -18.82 -0.96
N GLU A 14 13.39 -17.84 -0.31
CA GLU A 14 13.07 -17.51 1.09
C GLU A 14 11.76 -16.71 1.22
N ARG A 15 11.34 -16.00 0.16
CA ARG A 15 10.21 -15.05 0.20
C ARG A 15 9.02 -15.45 -0.64
N ASP A 16 9.20 -16.31 -1.64
CA ASP A 16 8.13 -16.81 -2.50
C ASP A 16 7.91 -18.31 -2.31
N PRO A 17 6.81 -18.72 -1.64
CA PRO A 17 6.44 -20.12 -1.49
C PRO A 17 6.19 -20.86 -2.82
N ALA A 18 5.95 -20.14 -3.92
CA ALA A 18 5.72 -20.73 -5.24
C ALA A 18 7.01 -21.13 -5.98
N ALA A 19 8.18 -20.71 -5.50
CA ALA A 19 9.46 -21.01 -6.12
C ALA A 19 9.86 -22.49 -5.90
N ARG A 20 9.72 -23.33 -6.93
CA ARG A 20 9.96 -24.78 -6.81
C ARG A 20 11.41 -25.20 -7.05
N ASN A 21 12.08 -24.59 -8.02
CA ASN A 21 13.45 -24.95 -8.41
C ASN A 21 14.23 -23.79 -9.05
N VAL A 22 15.56 -23.89 -9.05
CA VAL A 22 16.45 -22.79 -9.48
C VAL A 22 16.30 -22.48 -10.96
N PHE A 23 16.02 -23.50 -11.78
CA PHE A 23 15.82 -23.32 -13.22
C PHE A 23 14.57 -22.48 -13.51
N GLU A 24 13.45 -22.78 -12.84
CA GLU A 24 12.21 -21.99 -12.88
C GLU A 24 12.50 -20.56 -12.43
N VAL A 25 13.10 -20.37 -11.24
CA VAL A 25 13.43 -19.03 -10.74
C VAL A 25 14.28 -18.23 -11.73
N LEU A 26 15.30 -18.85 -12.34
CA LEU A 26 16.16 -18.18 -13.30
C LEU A 26 15.50 -17.93 -14.66
N THR A 27 14.44 -18.65 -15.03
CA THR A 27 13.83 -18.53 -16.37
C THR A 27 12.50 -17.79 -16.37
N THR A 28 11.76 -17.78 -15.25
CA THR A 28 10.39 -17.28 -15.20
C THR A 28 10.15 -16.15 -14.21
N TYR A 29 11.18 -15.67 -13.49
CA TYR A 29 11.01 -14.54 -12.54
C TYR A 29 11.45 -13.21 -13.16
N PRO A 30 10.50 -12.39 -13.67
CA PRO A 30 10.82 -11.10 -14.29
C PRO A 30 11.47 -10.13 -13.31
N GLY A 31 11.11 -10.20 -12.02
CA GLY A 31 11.74 -9.41 -10.96
C GLY A 31 13.25 -9.62 -10.85
N LEU A 32 13.67 -10.89 -10.88
CA LEU A 32 15.09 -11.25 -10.86
C LEU A 32 15.82 -10.75 -12.12
N HIS A 33 15.22 -10.96 -13.30
CA HIS A 33 15.79 -10.50 -14.57
C HIS A 33 15.96 -8.98 -14.61
N ALA A 34 14.97 -8.23 -14.13
CA ALA A 34 15.01 -6.78 -14.08
C ALA A 34 16.13 -6.27 -13.16
N VAL A 35 16.29 -6.87 -11.97
CA VAL A 35 17.38 -6.52 -11.05
C VAL A 35 18.76 -6.85 -11.66
N MET A 36 18.91 -8.02 -12.30
CA MET A 36 20.16 -8.38 -12.98
C MET A 36 20.51 -7.41 -14.10
N ALA A 37 19.54 -7.08 -14.96
CA ALA A 37 19.72 -6.12 -16.05
C ALA A 37 20.00 -4.71 -15.51
N HIS A 38 19.35 -4.30 -14.42
CA HIS A 38 19.63 -3.02 -13.76
C HIS A 38 21.06 -2.96 -13.23
N ARG A 39 21.57 -4.02 -12.58
CA ARG A 39 22.96 -4.02 -12.07
C ARG A 39 23.97 -3.82 -13.20
N LEU A 40 23.72 -4.37 -14.40
CA LEU A 40 24.52 -4.10 -15.61
C LEU A 40 24.34 -2.64 -16.08
N SER A 41 23.11 -2.17 -16.23
CA SER A 41 22.80 -0.78 -16.61
C SER A 41 23.43 0.23 -15.65
N HIS A 42 23.42 -0.03 -14.35
CA HIS A 42 24.00 0.83 -13.32
C HIS A 42 25.52 0.91 -13.45
N ALA A 43 26.19 -0.23 -13.71
CA ALA A 43 27.62 -0.24 -13.98
C ALA A 43 27.97 0.57 -15.24
N LEU A 44 27.21 0.40 -16.34
CA LEU A 44 27.38 1.21 -17.57
C LEU A 44 27.12 2.70 -17.33
N TRP A 45 26.16 3.03 -16.47
CA TRP A 45 25.85 4.40 -16.10
C TRP A 45 27.03 5.05 -15.34
N GLY A 46 27.62 4.32 -14.40
CA GLY A 46 28.76 4.76 -13.60
C GLY A 46 30.06 4.94 -14.41
N THR A 47 30.24 4.19 -15.50
CA THR A 47 31.40 4.34 -16.41
C THR A 47 31.22 5.46 -17.45
N GLY A 48 30.08 6.16 -17.44
CA GLY A 48 29.78 7.25 -18.37
C GLY A 48 29.10 6.81 -19.68
N LEU A 49 28.89 5.51 -19.90
CA LEU A 49 28.18 4.95 -21.07
C LEU A 49 26.65 5.09 -20.94
N LYS A 50 26.17 6.31 -20.72
CA LYS A 50 24.78 6.62 -20.35
C LYS A 50 23.76 6.14 -21.37
N TRP A 51 24.06 6.23 -22.66
CA TRP A 51 23.16 5.76 -23.72
C TRP A 51 22.97 4.24 -23.65
N LEU A 52 24.05 3.48 -23.55
CA LEU A 52 23.99 2.01 -23.44
C LEU A 52 23.26 1.58 -22.17
N ALA A 53 23.50 2.28 -21.06
CA ALA A 53 22.79 2.04 -19.80
C ALA A 53 21.27 2.22 -19.96
N ARG A 54 20.82 3.31 -20.62
CA ARG A 54 19.40 3.56 -20.90
C ARG A 54 18.82 2.55 -21.88
N PHE A 55 19.53 2.24 -22.96
CA PHE A 55 19.08 1.27 -23.95
C PHE A 55 18.85 -0.11 -23.31
N ASN A 56 19.80 -0.59 -22.50
CA ASN A 56 19.65 -1.85 -21.78
C ASN A 56 18.49 -1.81 -20.76
N SER A 57 18.30 -0.68 -20.06
CA SER A 57 17.17 -0.50 -19.13
C SER A 57 15.82 -0.54 -19.87
N THR A 58 15.72 0.08 -21.05
CA THR A 58 14.53 0.02 -21.91
C THR A 58 14.25 -1.40 -22.41
N LEU A 59 15.29 -2.14 -22.80
CA LEU A 59 15.14 -3.53 -23.22
C LEU A 59 14.66 -4.41 -22.06
N ALA A 60 15.22 -4.24 -20.87
CA ALA A 60 14.78 -4.93 -19.66
C ALA A 60 13.31 -4.62 -19.33
N ARG A 61 12.91 -3.35 -19.43
CA ARG A 61 11.51 -2.92 -19.28
C ARG A 61 10.59 -3.60 -20.28
N TRP A 62 11.00 -3.71 -21.54
CA TRP A 62 10.20 -4.37 -22.57
C TRP A 62 10.02 -5.87 -22.30
N LEU A 63 11.06 -6.55 -21.82
CA LEU A 63 11.02 -7.99 -21.52
C LEU A 63 10.29 -8.32 -20.22
N THR A 64 10.39 -7.46 -19.20
CA THR A 64 9.95 -7.78 -17.83
C THR A 64 8.73 -6.98 -17.36
N GLY A 65 8.40 -5.86 -18.02
CA GLY A 65 7.39 -4.91 -17.56
C GLY A 65 7.82 -4.06 -16.35
N ILE A 66 9.09 -4.17 -15.92
CA ILE A 66 9.66 -3.44 -14.77
C ILE A 66 10.59 -2.34 -15.29
N GLU A 67 10.31 -1.10 -14.90
CA GLU A 67 11.14 0.06 -15.25
C GLU A 67 12.05 0.44 -14.09
N ILE A 68 13.37 0.29 -14.28
CA ILE A 68 14.37 0.71 -13.31
C ILE A 68 15.36 1.64 -14.00
N HIS A 69 15.39 2.90 -13.57
CA HIS A 69 16.35 3.86 -14.11
C HIS A 69 17.79 3.43 -13.78
N PRO A 70 18.75 3.52 -14.71
CA PRO A 70 20.14 3.12 -14.45
C PRO A 70 20.82 3.85 -13.30
N GLY A 71 20.43 5.10 -13.03
CA GLY A 71 20.94 5.91 -11.93
C GLY A 71 20.46 5.49 -10.53
N ALA A 72 19.41 4.68 -10.42
CA ALA A 72 18.89 4.22 -9.14
C ALA A 72 19.95 3.38 -8.40
N ARG A 73 19.97 3.48 -7.07
CA ARG A 73 20.89 2.70 -6.22
C ARG A 73 20.11 1.61 -5.51
N ILE A 74 20.48 0.36 -5.76
CA ILE A 74 19.79 -0.81 -5.21
C ILE A 74 20.76 -1.69 -4.42
N GLY A 75 20.40 -1.96 -3.17
CA GLY A 75 21.10 -2.86 -2.27
C GLY A 75 21.05 -4.34 -2.66
N ARG A 76 21.30 -5.19 -1.66
CA ARG A 76 21.36 -6.65 -1.79
C ARG A 76 20.02 -7.28 -1.46
N ARG A 77 19.73 -8.44 -2.07
CA ARG A 77 18.51 -9.22 -1.79
C ARG A 77 17.23 -8.41 -1.99
N PHE A 78 17.27 -7.49 -2.95
CA PHE A 78 16.11 -6.72 -3.35
C PHE A 78 15.17 -7.63 -4.13
N PHE A 79 13.93 -7.74 -3.66
CA PHE A 79 12.94 -8.64 -4.22
C PHE A 79 11.81 -7.86 -4.88
N ILE A 80 11.51 -8.20 -6.14
CA ILE A 80 10.36 -7.65 -6.86
C ILE A 80 9.42 -8.81 -7.17
N ASP A 81 8.27 -8.82 -6.51
CA ASP A 81 7.27 -9.87 -6.68
C ASP A 81 6.20 -9.44 -7.69
N HIS A 82 5.85 -10.35 -8.61
CA HIS A 82 4.91 -10.13 -9.70
C HIS A 82 5.17 -8.87 -10.57
N GLY A 83 6.39 -8.34 -10.57
CA GLY A 83 6.79 -6.93 -10.82
C GLY A 83 6.25 -6.11 -12.01
N MET A 84 5.30 -6.58 -12.81
CA MET A 84 4.62 -5.82 -13.85
C MET A 84 4.20 -4.42 -13.34
N GLY A 85 4.56 -3.39 -14.09
CA GLY A 85 4.19 -2.01 -13.80
C GLY A 85 4.96 -1.37 -12.63
N VAL A 86 6.02 -2.01 -12.13
CA VAL A 86 6.94 -1.37 -11.18
C VAL A 86 7.77 -0.29 -11.87
N VAL A 87 7.84 0.89 -11.27
CA VAL A 87 8.59 2.04 -11.78
C VAL A 87 9.51 2.60 -10.69
N ILE A 88 10.82 2.59 -10.94
CA ILE A 88 11.85 3.08 -10.02
C ILE A 88 12.64 4.20 -10.70
N GLY A 89 12.50 5.42 -10.18
CA GLY A 89 13.11 6.59 -10.78
C GLY A 89 14.60 6.78 -10.49
N GLU A 90 15.19 7.77 -11.17
CA GLU A 90 16.65 7.97 -11.26
C GLU A 90 17.38 8.10 -9.94
N THR A 91 16.83 8.88 -9.00
CA THR A 91 17.49 9.20 -7.73
C THR A 91 16.96 8.36 -6.57
N ALA A 92 16.28 7.25 -6.89
CA ALA A 92 15.79 6.33 -5.87
C ALA A 92 16.96 5.60 -5.22
N GLU A 93 16.90 5.45 -3.91
CA GLU A 93 17.84 4.66 -3.13
C GLU A 93 17.06 3.57 -2.41
N ILE A 94 17.47 2.32 -2.60
CA ILE A 94 16.80 1.15 -2.03
C ILE A 94 17.85 0.36 -1.25
N GLY A 95 17.62 0.20 0.05
CA GLY A 95 18.47 -0.56 0.95
C GLY A 95 18.38 -2.07 0.73
N ASP A 96 19.12 -2.80 1.56
CA ASP A 96 19.12 -4.26 1.55
C ASP A 96 17.76 -4.83 1.97
N ASP A 97 17.43 -6.03 1.48
CA ASP A 97 16.28 -6.82 1.90
C ASP A 97 14.90 -6.19 1.63
N CYS A 98 14.82 -5.13 0.83
CA CYS A 98 13.54 -4.53 0.47
C CYS A 98 12.71 -5.43 -0.44
N THR A 99 11.38 -5.32 -0.35
CA THR A 99 10.43 -6.00 -1.24
C THR A 99 9.46 -5.01 -1.86
N LEU A 100 9.33 -5.02 -3.19
CA LEU A 100 8.25 -4.33 -3.91
C LEU A 100 7.35 -5.35 -4.58
N TYR A 101 6.04 -5.10 -4.54
CA TYR A 101 5.07 -5.83 -5.34
C TYR A 101 4.81 -5.11 -6.68
N HIS A 102 4.06 -5.77 -7.56
CA HIS A 102 3.62 -5.22 -8.84
C HIS A 102 2.95 -3.84 -8.74
N GLY A 103 3.05 -3.03 -9.78
CA GLY A 103 2.41 -1.71 -9.87
C GLY A 103 2.95 -0.63 -8.93
N VAL A 104 4.02 -0.90 -8.18
CA VAL A 104 4.65 0.07 -7.28
C VAL A 104 5.36 1.17 -8.05
N THR A 105 5.25 2.41 -7.60
CA THR A 105 6.00 3.54 -8.16
C THR A 105 6.83 4.23 -7.08
N LEU A 106 8.13 4.33 -7.30
CA LEU A 106 9.06 5.19 -6.57
C LEU A 106 9.34 6.43 -7.44
N GLY A 107 8.46 7.43 -7.31
CA GLY A 107 8.33 8.54 -8.25
C GLY A 107 8.85 9.88 -7.74
N GLY A 108 9.13 10.79 -8.68
CA GLY A 108 9.51 12.17 -8.38
C GLY A 108 8.32 13.10 -8.19
N THR A 109 8.50 14.18 -7.43
CA THR A 109 7.49 15.24 -7.25
C THR A 109 7.87 16.59 -7.86
N SER A 110 9.12 16.76 -8.32
CA SER A 110 9.62 18.00 -8.92
C SER A 110 10.33 17.76 -10.26
N TRP A 111 10.39 18.83 -11.05
CA TRP A 111 11.13 18.89 -12.32
C TRP A 111 12.60 19.26 -12.13
N ASP A 112 12.98 19.68 -10.92
CA ASP A 112 14.31 20.16 -10.61
C ASP A 112 15.36 19.03 -10.68
N ALA A 113 16.55 19.40 -11.13
CA ALA A 113 17.69 18.52 -11.10
C ALA A 113 18.10 18.27 -9.63
N GLY A 114 18.19 17.00 -9.23
CA GLY A 114 18.59 16.62 -7.87
C GLY A 114 17.85 15.40 -7.32
N LYS A 115 18.01 15.19 -6.00
CA LYS A 115 17.28 14.15 -5.24
C LYS A 115 15.79 14.50 -5.24
N ARG A 116 15.00 13.61 -5.84
CA ARG A 116 13.55 13.81 -6.03
C ARG A 116 12.74 12.54 -5.89
N HIS A 117 13.40 11.38 -5.85
CA HIS A 117 12.77 10.08 -5.65
C HIS A 117 13.03 9.57 -4.23
N PRO A 118 12.24 8.59 -3.77
CA PRO A 118 12.32 8.11 -2.39
C PRO A 118 13.64 7.42 -2.03
N THR A 119 13.90 7.35 -0.73
CA THR A 119 14.89 6.48 -0.10
C THR A 119 14.15 5.42 0.73
N LEU A 120 14.42 4.16 0.46
CA LEU A 120 13.97 3.01 1.25
C LEU A 120 15.15 2.51 2.05
N GLU A 121 15.06 2.52 3.38
CA GLU A 121 16.02 1.83 4.24
C GLU A 121 15.83 0.30 4.16
N SER A 122 16.66 -0.46 4.88
CA SER A 122 16.59 -1.92 4.82
C SER A 122 15.26 -2.51 5.31
N ASP A 123 14.93 -3.70 4.84
CA ASP A 123 13.75 -4.48 5.26
C ASP A 123 12.39 -3.80 4.96
N VAL A 124 12.35 -2.76 4.12
CA VAL A 124 11.11 -2.08 3.75
C VAL A 124 10.27 -2.93 2.79
N VAL A 125 8.96 -3.00 3.04
CA VAL A 125 8.00 -3.72 2.18
C VAL A 125 7.00 -2.72 1.60
N VAL A 126 6.85 -2.71 0.28
CA VAL A 126 5.91 -1.83 -0.42
C VAL A 126 4.87 -2.67 -1.17
N GLY A 127 3.63 -2.61 -0.68
CA GLY A 127 2.46 -3.33 -1.19
C GLY A 127 2.11 -3.00 -2.63
N ALA A 128 1.31 -3.87 -3.24
CA ALA A 128 0.97 -3.80 -4.65
C ALA A 128 0.28 -2.47 -5.01
N GLY A 129 0.66 -1.87 -6.14
CA GLY A 129 0.06 -0.65 -6.64
C GLY A 129 0.39 0.63 -5.84
N ALA A 130 1.16 0.55 -4.75
CA ALA A 130 1.47 1.73 -3.93
C ALA A 130 2.32 2.76 -4.68
N LYS A 131 2.15 4.04 -4.34
CA LYS A 131 2.88 5.17 -4.92
C LYS A 131 3.63 5.89 -3.81
N VAL A 132 4.96 5.87 -3.87
CA VAL A 132 5.84 6.57 -2.93
C VAL A 132 6.48 7.71 -3.71
N LEU A 133 6.12 8.94 -3.37
CA LEU A 133 6.37 10.11 -4.21
C LEU A 133 7.22 11.16 -3.46
N GLY A 134 8.29 11.59 -4.12
CA GLY A 134 9.16 12.67 -3.63
C GLY A 134 10.42 12.15 -2.93
N PRO A 135 11.31 13.07 -2.51
CA PRO A 135 12.55 12.74 -1.80
C PRO A 135 12.29 12.41 -0.32
N ILE A 136 11.37 11.48 -0.07
CA ILE A 136 10.98 11.02 1.27
C ILE A 136 11.72 9.74 1.66
N THR A 137 11.82 9.50 2.96
CA THR A 137 12.49 8.32 3.53
C THR A 137 11.48 7.36 4.15
N LEU A 138 11.53 6.10 3.73
CA LEU A 138 10.87 4.99 4.40
C LEU A 138 11.89 4.32 5.32
N GLY A 139 11.71 4.51 6.63
CA GLY A 139 12.60 4.00 7.66
C GLY A 139 12.63 2.48 7.72
N LYS A 140 13.68 1.92 8.32
CA LYS A 140 13.97 0.48 8.34
C LYS A 140 12.77 -0.34 8.79
N GLY A 141 12.44 -1.39 8.04
CA GLY A 141 11.35 -2.32 8.37
C GLY A 141 9.96 -1.71 8.31
N SER A 142 9.80 -0.50 7.75
CA SER A 142 8.48 0.09 7.51
C SER A 142 7.73 -0.65 6.41
N ARG A 143 6.40 -0.54 6.44
CA ARG A 143 5.49 -1.22 5.51
C ARG A 143 4.57 -0.20 4.86
N VAL A 144 4.38 -0.30 3.56
CA VAL A 144 3.40 0.48 2.80
C VAL A 144 2.32 -0.48 2.33
N GLY A 145 1.06 -0.23 2.68
CA GLY A 145 -0.07 -1.03 2.24
C GLY A 145 -0.33 -0.88 0.73
N SER A 146 -1.02 -1.85 0.15
CA SER A 146 -1.44 -1.78 -1.25
C SER A 146 -2.20 -0.51 -1.59
N ASN A 147 -1.94 0.01 -2.80
CA ASN A 147 -2.52 1.23 -3.36
C ASN A 147 -2.37 2.50 -2.48
N ALA A 148 -1.56 2.46 -1.42
CA ALA A 148 -1.32 3.64 -0.60
C ALA A 148 -0.51 4.69 -1.38
N VAL A 149 -0.79 5.97 -1.10
CA VAL A 149 -0.04 7.11 -1.69
C VAL A 149 0.75 7.80 -0.58
N VAL A 150 2.06 7.57 -0.54
CA VAL A 150 2.95 8.07 0.51
C VAL A 150 3.71 9.29 -0.01
N VAL A 151 3.50 10.42 0.67
CA VAL A 151 4.08 11.73 0.32
C VAL A 151 4.85 12.37 1.48
N LYS A 152 5.05 11.63 2.57
CA LYS A 152 5.78 12.05 3.77
C LYS A 152 6.65 10.91 4.27
N ASP A 153 7.69 11.25 5.03
CA ASP A 153 8.57 10.28 5.68
C ASP A 153 7.79 9.31 6.58
N VAL A 154 8.25 8.06 6.62
CA VAL A 154 7.68 7.01 7.45
C VAL A 154 8.76 6.54 8.42
N ALA A 155 8.47 6.61 9.71
CA ALA A 155 9.41 6.15 10.75
C ALA A 155 9.63 4.63 10.68
N ALA A 156 10.77 4.17 11.19
CA ALA A 156 11.14 2.77 11.20
C ALA A 156 10.07 1.87 11.87
N GLY A 157 9.82 0.71 11.27
CA GLY A 157 8.86 -0.29 11.75
C GLY A 157 7.38 0.12 11.72
N LYS A 158 7.04 1.30 11.18
CA LYS A 158 5.66 1.76 11.04
C LYS A 158 5.01 1.28 9.74
N THR A 159 3.69 1.16 9.77
CA THR A 159 2.88 0.84 8.59
C THR A 159 2.11 2.07 8.15
N VAL A 160 2.11 2.35 6.84
CA VAL A 160 1.31 3.42 6.22
C VAL A 160 0.31 2.81 5.23
N ILE A 161 -0.94 3.23 5.29
CA ILE A 161 -2.02 2.78 4.39
C ILE A 161 -2.87 3.95 3.90
N GLY A 162 -3.64 3.74 2.81
CA GLY A 162 -4.64 4.70 2.33
C GLY A 162 -4.11 5.78 1.39
N VAL A 163 -5.05 6.60 0.91
CA VAL A 163 -4.80 7.70 -0.04
C VAL A 163 -5.47 8.97 0.49
N PRO A 164 -4.71 9.98 0.95
CA PRO A 164 -3.26 9.97 1.18
C PRO A 164 -2.87 9.03 2.32
N GLY A 165 -1.63 8.55 2.29
CA GLY A 165 -1.09 7.59 3.25
C GLY A 165 -1.11 8.12 4.68
N ARG A 166 -1.68 7.34 5.59
CA ARG A 166 -1.75 7.62 7.03
C ARG A 166 -1.02 6.53 7.81
N LEU A 167 -0.28 6.94 8.85
CA LEU A 167 0.36 6.01 9.76
C LEU A 167 -0.69 5.27 10.56
N VAL A 168 -0.57 3.95 10.64
CA VAL A 168 -1.41 3.14 11.49
C VAL A 168 -0.68 2.86 12.80
N ASN A 169 -1.33 3.21 13.90
CA ASN A 169 -0.88 2.80 15.22
C ASN A 169 -1.21 1.31 15.40
N LYS A 170 -0.19 0.52 15.73
CA LYS A 170 -0.41 -0.87 16.14
C LYS A 170 -1.23 -0.86 17.44
N PRO A 171 -2.31 -1.64 17.56
CA PRO A 171 -2.99 -1.81 18.83
C PRO A 171 -2.04 -2.50 19.83
N THR A 172 -1.73 -1.82 20.93
CA THR A 172 -0.93 -2.33 22.04
C THR A 172 -1.71 -3.41 22.81
N GLY A 173 -1.21 -4.65 22.85
CA GLY A 173 -1.75 -5.71 23.71
C GLY A 173 -1.23 -7.12 23.40
N ASP A 174 -1.36 -8.02 24.38
CA ASP A 174 -0.85 -9.41 24.40
C ASP A 174 -1.23 -10.31 23.20
N ARG A 175 -2.14 -9.85 22.33
CA ARG A 175 -2.41 -10.45 21.01
C ARG A 175 -1.20 -10.36 20.05
N GLU A 176 -0.22 -9.51 20.33
CA GLU A 176 0.98 -9.29 19.51
C GLU A 176 1.96 -10.48 19.53
N THR A 177 2.20 -11.12 20.68
CA THR A 177 3.18 -12.22 20.82
C THR A 177 2.75 -13.47 20.05
N LEU A 178 1.46 -13.79 20.07
CA LEU A 178 0.89 -14.89 19.29
C LEU A 178 0.91 -14.59 17.78
N ARG A 179 0.67 -13.34 17.37
CA ARG A 179 0.66 -12.92 15.96
C ARG A 179 2.06 -12.81 15.36
N HIS A 180 3.03 -12.28 16.10
CA HIS A 180 4.44 -12.30 15.68
C HIS A 180 5.00 -13.73 15.61
N ALA A 181 4.61 -14.62 16.52
CA ALA A 181 5.00 -16.02 16.45
C ALA A 181 4.39 -16.72 15.22
N THR A 182 3.15 -16.36 14.83
CA THR A 182 2.46 -16.94 13.65
C THR A 182 2.97 -16.36 12.33
N ALA A 183 3.14 -15.04 12.22
CA ALA A 183 3.69 -14.37 11.05
C ALA A 183 5.15 -14.77 10.76
N LYS A 184 5.96 -14.98 11.82
CA LYS A 184 7.33 -15.48 11.70
C LYS A 184 7.38 -16.97 11.27
N LYS A 185 6.29 -17.71 11.46
CA LYS A 185 6.16 -19.12 11.07
C LYS A 185 5.66 -19.31 9.62
N ILE A 186 5.03 -18.29 9.05
CA ILE A 186 4.41 -18.34 7.71
C ILE A 186 5.15 -17.48 6.67
N GLY A 187 5.99 -16.51 7.09
CA GLY A 187 6.85 -15.75 6.17
C GLY A 187 6.12 -14.88 5.14
N PHE A 188 4.78 -14.85 5.19
CA PHE A 188 3.93 -14.20 4.21
C PHE A 188 2.97 -13.24 4.92
N ASP A 189 3.18 -11.94 4.71
CA ASP A 189 2.32 -10.86 5.18
C ASP A 189 1.74 -10.20 3.91
N ALA A 190 0.54 -10.63 3.54
CA ALA A 190 -0.04 -10.33 2.25
C ALA A 190 -0.10 -8.81 2.03
N TYR A 191 0.64 -8.33 1.03
CA TYR A 191 0.48 -6.98 0.49
C TYR A 191 0.69 -5.83 1.49
N GLY A 192 1.53 -6.04 2.51
CA GLY A 192 1.84 -5.00 3.51
C GLY A 192 0.66 -4.66 4.43
N MET A 193 -0.35 -5.51 4.51
CA MET A 193 -1.51 -5.34 5.38
C MET A 193 -1.48 -6.32 6.54
N THR A 194 -1.56 -5.80 7.76
CA THR A 194 -1.95 -6.63 8.92
C THR A 194 -3.48 -6.81 8.89
N GLN A 195 -3.98 -8.03 9.07
CA GLN A 195 -5.42 -8.37 8.96
C GLN A 195 -6.38 -7.64 9.94
N ASP A 196 -5.87 -6.86 10.90
CA ASP A 196 -6.68 -6.08 11.87
C ASP A 196 -6.39 -4.57 11.82
N THR A 197 -6.00 -4.05 10.67
CA THR A 197 -5.71 -2.63 10.56
C THR A 197 -7.03 -1.87 10.43
N ALA A 198 -7.64 -1.46 11.55
CA ALA A 198 -8.84 -0.62 11.54
C ALA A 198 -8.58 0.62 10.67
N ASP A 199 -9.45 0.87 9.70
CA ASP A 199 -9.34 2.02 8.81
C ASP A 199 -9.22 3.30 9.66
N PRO A 200 -8.15 4.10 9.50
CA PRO A 200 -7.98 5.37 10.19
C PRO A 200 -9.17 6.31 10.03
N VAL A 201 -9.91 6.21 8.93
CA VAL A 201 -11.15 6.97 8.69
C VAL A 201 -12.26 6.45 9.60
N THR A 202 -12.53 5.15 9.63
CA THR A 202 -13.50 4.54 10.56
C THR A 202 -13.17 4.85 12.01
N HIS A 203 -11.89 4.79 12.40
CA HIS A 203 -11.47 5.15 13.76
C HIS A 203 -11.76 6.62 14.08
N ALA A 204 -11.49 7.54 13.15
CA ALA A 204 -11.81 8.95 13.34
C ALA A 204 -13.32 9.20 13.41
N ILE A 205 -14.13 8.50 12.60
CA ILE A 205 -15.60 8.58 12.65
C ILE A 205 -16.12 8.11 14.02
N ASN A 206 -15.64 6.97 14.52
CA ASN A 206 -16.05 6.46 15.83
C ASN A 206 -15.69 7.45 16.96
N LEU A 207 -14.50 8.05 16.92
CA LEU A 207 -14.11 9.08 17.89
C LEU A 207 -15.01 10.33 17.82
N MET A 208 -15.44 10.73 16.63
CA MET A 208 -16.38 11.85 16.46
C MET A 208 -17.76 11.48 17.02
N LEU A 209 -18.26 10.27 16.77
CA LEU A 209 -19.54 9.79 17.30
C LEU A 209 -19.53 9.74 18.84
N ASP A 210 -18.46 9.22 19.44
CA ASP A 210 -18.29 9.20 20.90
C ASP A 210 -18.30 10.63 21.48
N HIS A 211 -17.63 11.58 20.81
CA HIS A 211 -17.60 12.97 21.23
C HIS A 211 -18.97 13.64 21.13
N ILE A 212 -19.72 13.37 20.05
CA ILE A 212 -21.07 13.90 19.84
C ILE A 212 -22.02 13.37 20.93
N HIS A 213 -22.00 12.08 21.24
CA HIS A 213 -22.81 11.51 22.33
C HIS A 213 -22.46 12.12 23.70
N ALA A 214 -21.18 12.36 23.96
CA ALA A 214 -20.74 13.01 25.19
C ALA A 214 -21.17 14.50 25.26
N MET A 215 -21.15 15.21 24.12
CA MET A 215 -21.66 16.58 24.03
C MET A 215 -23.17 16.64 24.24
N ASP A 216 -23.92 15.73 23.63
CA ASP A 216 -25.38 15.69 23.73
C ASP A 216 -25.83 15.39 25.17
N SER A 217 -25.15 14.45 25.84
CA SER A 217 -25.37 14.17 27.27
C SER A 217 -25.13 15.42 28.14
N LYS A 218 -24.02 16.14 27.92
CA LYS A 218 -23.72 17.38 28.65
C LYS A 218 -24.71 18.51 28.36
N MET A 219 -25.15 18.63 27.11
CA MET A 219 -26.13 19.64 26.72
C MET A 219 -27.47 19.37 27.41
N ASN A 220 -27.92 18.12 27.44
CA ASN A 220 -29.13 17.70 28.14
C ASN A 220 -29.04 17.97 29.65
N ASP A 221 -27.90 17.71 30.28
CA ASP A 221 -27.71 18.02 31.71
C ASP A 221 -27.69 19.53 31.97
N MET A 222 -27.08 20.32 31.09
CA MET A 222 -27.10 21.77 31.17
C MET A 222 -28.52 22.35 31.00
N CYS A 223 -29.31 21.81 30.07
CA CYS A 223 -30.71 22.20 29.88
C CYS A 223 -31.52 21.95 31.17
N LYS A 224 -31.37 20.79 31.82
CA LYS A 224 -32.05 20.49 33.09
C LYS A 224 -31.67 21.47 34.21
N GLU A 225 -30.40 21.89 34.27
CA GLU A 225 -29.96 22.85 35.30
C GLU A 225 -30.46 24.27 35.00
N ILE A 226 -30.54 24.67 33.73
CA ILE A 226 -31.15 25.94 33.30
C ILE A 226 -32.64 25.98 33.63
N GLU A 227 -33.35 24.86 33.42
CA GLU A 227 -34.75 24.72 33.83
C GLU A 227 -34.93 24.86 35.35
N ARG A 228 -34.03 24.25 36.15
CA ARG A 228 -34.05 24.41 37.62
C ARG A 228 -33.83 25.85 38.07
N LEU A 229 -33.08 26.64 37.30
CA LEU A 229 -32.83 28.06 37.57
C LEU A 229 -33.96 28.98 37.04
N GLY A 230 -35.01 28.42 36.44
CA GLY A 230 -36.17 29.16 35.95
C GLY A 230 -36.04 29.66 34.50
N GLY A 231 -35.05 29.17 33.75
CA GLY A 231 -34.94 29.42 32.32
C GLY A 231 -35.83 28.46 31.52
N HIS A 232 -36.49 28.95 30.47
CA HIS A 232 -37.19 28.11 29.49
C HIS A 232 -36.39 28.08 28.19
N MET A 233 -36.02 26.89 27.73
CA MET A 233 -35.51 26.66 26.38
C MET A 233 -36.50 25.79 25.61
N GLU A 234 -36.86 26.20 24.40
CA GLU A 234 -37.56 25.33 23.44
C GLU A 234 -36.58 24.29 22.91
N ALA A 235 -36.92 23.01 23.06
CA ALA A 235 -36.18 21.92 22.44
C ALA A 235 -36.36 21.99 20.93
N LEU A 236 -35.30 22.35 20.20
CA LEU A 236 -35.26 22.18 18.76
C LEU A 236 -35.11 20.68 18.46
N PRO A 237 -35.99 20.08 17.65
CA PRO A 237 -35.84 18.68 17.27
C PRO A 237 -34.56 18.53 16.45
N LEU A 238 -33.61 17.74 16.95
CA LEU A 238 -32.45 17.33 16.18
C LEU A 238 -32.92 16.35 15.10
N PRO A 239 -32.43 16.48 13.85
CA PRO A 239 -32.72 15.50 12.83
C PRO A 239 -32.11 14.16 13.23
N ASP A 240 -32.90 13.07 13.09
CA ASP A 240 -32.39 11.71 13.30
C ASP A 240 -31.27 11.41 12.32
N LEU A 241 -30.18 10.84 12.85
CA LEU A 241 -29.13 10.23 12.04
C LEU A 241 -29.60 8.81 11.69
N ASP A 242 -30.59 8.70 10.78
CA ASP A 242 -30.98 7.39 10.25
C ASP A 242 -29.75 6.68 9.67
N ASP A 243 -29.68 5.37 9.92
CA ASP A 243 -28.56 4.46 9.67
C ASP A 243 -27.69 4.89 8.48
N CYS A 244 -26.61 5.60 8.78
CA CYS A 244 -25.51 5.80 7.85
C CYS A 244 -24.71 4.50 7.75
N GLU A 245 -25.36 3.40 7.36
CA GLU A 245 -24.66 2.19 6.96
C GLU A 245 -23.88 2.52 5.68
N ILE A 246 -22.56 2.53 5.80
CA ILE A 246 -21.70 2.47 4.63
C ILE A 246 -21.93 1.07 4.05
N GLU A 247 -22.67 0.96 2.95
CA GLU A 247 -22.81 -0.31 2.23
C GLU A 247 -21.39 -0.84 1.92
N GLU A 248 -20.98 -1.88 2.64
CA GLU A 248 -19.78 -2.63 2.29
C GLU A 248 -20.05 -3.26 0.93
N GLY A 249 -19.43 -2.71 -0.11
CA GLY A 249 -19.59 -3.11 -1.51
C GLY A 249 -19.27 -4.60 -1.73
N GLY A 250 -20.27 -5.45 -1.50
CA GLY A 250 -20.27 -6.87 -1.77
C GLY A 250 -21.11 -7.15 -3.01
N GLY A 251 -20.51 -6.99 -4.19
CA GLY A 251 -21.15 -7.37 -5.45
C GLY A 251 -21.49 -8.86 -5.47
N ARG A 252 -22.78 -9.20 -5.32
CA ARG A 252 -23.38 -10.44 -5.86
C ARG A 252 -24.86 -10.25 -6.20
N ARG A 253 -25.07 -9.96 -7.49
CA ARG A 253 -26.21 -10.35 -8.34
C ARG A 253 -27.61 -10.13 -7.77
N GLU A 254 -28.18 -8.96 -8.08
CA GLU A 254 -29.61 -8.85 -8.38
C GLU A 254 -29.80 -8.54 -9.87
N ALA A 255 -29.70 -9.59 -10.68
CA ALA A 255 -30.15 -9.57 -12.06
C ALA A 255 -31.19 -10.69 -12.23
N SER A 256 -32.37 -10.52 -11.63
CA SER A 256 -33.54 -11.36 -11.97
C SER A 256 -34.91 -10.73 -11.74
N ALA A 257 -35.03 -9.50 -11.24
CA ALA A 257 -36.36 -8.95 -10.89
C ALA A 257 -37.02 -8.05 -11.96
N GLN A 258 -36.38 -7.78 -13.11
CA GLN A 258 -36.93 -6.88 -14.13
C GLN A 258 -37.47 -7.55 -15.40
N ALA A 259 -37.35 -8.87 -15.56
CA ALA A 259 -37.90 -9.56 -16.73
C ALA A 259 -39.40 -9.89 -16.61
N ASP A 260 -39.99 -9.89 -15.42
CA ASP A 260 -41.34 -10.46 -15.20
C ASP A 260 -42.48 -9.42 -15.18
N LYS A 261 -42.17 -8.12 -15.32
CA LYS A 261 -43.18 -7.05 -15.37
C LYS A 261 -43.54 -6.57 -16.78
N GLN A 262 -42.79 -6.96 -17.82
CA GLN A 262 -43.14 -6.61 -19.21
C GLN A 262 -43.99 -7.68 -19.95
N SER A 263 -44.16 -8.87 -19.39
CA SER A 263 -45.01 -9.93 -19.98
C SER A 263 -46.50 -9.78 -19.66
N LYS A 264 -46.89 -9.04 -18.61
CA LYS A 264 -48.29 -8.97 -18.15
C LYS A 264 -49.13 -7.80 -18.69
N ASN A 265 -48.57 -6.91 -19.51
CA ASN A 265 -49.29 -5.71 -19.99
C ASN A 265 -49.60 -5.68 -21.51
N LYS A 266 -49.52 -6.84 -22.20
CA LYS A 266 -49.92 -6.98 -23.62
C LYS A 266 -51.05 -8.01 -23.84
N GLY A 267 -51.89 -8.21 -22.84
CA GLY A 267 -52.98 -9.20 -22.87
C GLY A 267 -54.33 -8.66 -22.39
N SER A 268 -54.70 -7.44 -22.75
CA SER A 268 -56.08 -6.95 -22.59
C SER A 268 -56.31 -5.69 -23.44
N ASN A 269 -56.62 -5.88 -24.71
CA ASN A 269 -57.70 -5.15 -25.38
C ASN A 269 -57.98 -5.81 -26.72
N SER A 270 -59.21 -6.30 -26.82
CA SER A 270 -59.93 -6.59 -28.07
C SER A 270 -60.01 -5.37 -28.97
#